data_AF-D1PTB9-F1
#
_entry.id   AF-D1PTB9-F1
#
_cell.length_a   1.000
_cell.length_b   1.000
_cell.length_c   1.000
_cell.angle_alpha   90.00
_cell.angle_beta   90.00
_cell.angle_gamma   90.00
#
_symmetry.space_group_name_H-M   'P 1'
#
loop_
_entity.id
_entity.type
_entity.pdbx_description
1 polymer ?
#
loop_
_entity_poly.entity_id
_entity_poly.type
_entity_poly.pdbx_seq_one_letter_code
_entity_poly.pdbx_strand_id
1 'polypeptide(L)'
;MKIYRKSISIACVLVLFSCESIKSLEGLVIDNNNVPLDSVLVSDNMINQIVFTDSLGRFKYIRMGPVRQGLDIKFNFSKKGYRNYSQTIKVNESSKVIVVMNKDTIE
;
A
#
# COMPACT_ATOMS: atom_id res chain seq x y z
N MET A 1 56.13 -3.67 -27.54
CA MET A 1 55.17 -4.15 -26.52
C MET A 1 54.10 -3.07 -26.32
N LYS A 2 52.95 -3.16 -27.03
CA LYS A 2 51.84 -2.21 -26.90
C LYS A 2 50.80 -2.80 -25.96
N ILE A 3 50.83 -2.39 -24.70
CA ILE A 3 49.84 -2.79 -23.70
C ILE A 3 48.62 -1.91 -23.93
N TYR A 4 47.67 -2.40 -24.72
CA TYR A 4 46.33 -1.82 -24.81
C TYR A 4 45.69 -1.91 -23.42
N ARG A 5 45.78 -0.81 -22.66
CA ARG A 5 45.06 -0.63 -21.40
C ARG A 5 43.57 -0.73 -21.72
N LYS A 6 42.99 -1.90 -21.46
CA LYS A 6 41.56 -2.10 -21.25
C LYS A 6 41.14 -1.23 -20.07
N SER A 7 40.84 0.04 -20.30
CA SER A 7 40.02 0.85 -19.40
C SER A 7 38.59 0.37 -19.57
N ILE A 8 38.30 -0.83 -19.06
CA ILE A 8 36.93 -1.30 -18.89
C ILE A 8 36.28 -0.31 -17.93
N SER A 9 35.31 0.42 -18.47
CA SER A 9 34.56 1.47 -17.82
C SER A 9 33.92 0.96 -16.52
N ILE A 10 34.56 1.22 -15.38
CA ILE A 10 34.02 0.98 -14.02
C ILE A 10 32.81 1.91 -13.75
N ALA A 11 32.48 2.83 -14.65
CA ALA A 11 31.35 3.74 -14.53
C ALA A 11 29.97 3.05 -14.69
N CYS A 12 29.90 1.87 -15.32
CA CYS A 12 28.60 1.20 -15.55
C CYS A 12 28.11 0.32 -14.38
N VAL A 13 28.95 0.02 -13.38
CA VAL A 13 28.58 -0.95 -12.33
C VAL A 13 27.83 -0.29 -11.15
N LEU A 14 27.92 1.03 -10.98
CA LEU A 14 27.26 1.74 -9.88
C LEU A 14 25.79 2.11 -10.15
N VAL A 15 25.26 1.85 -11.36
CA VAL A 15 23.89 2.23 -11.75
C VAL A 15 22.85 1.13 -11.45
N LEU A 16 23.27 -0.03 -10.94
CA LEU A 16 22.36 -1.14 -10.60
C LEU A 16 21.86 -1.14 -9.15
N PHE A 17 21.96 -0.02 -8.42
CA PHE A 17 21.16 0.13 -7.21
C PHE A 17 19.70 0.22 -7.64
N SER A 18 18.96 -0.88 -7.47
CA SER A 18 17.51 -0.91 -7.64
C SER A 18 16.91 0.27 -6.89
N CYS A 19 16.40 1.28 -7.60
CA CYS A 19 15.74 2.45 -7.04
C CYS A 19 14.33 2.11 -6.51
N GLU A 20 14.16 0.90 -5.99
CA GLU A 20 12.93 0.37 -5.42
C GLU A 20 13.10 0.19 -3.91
N SER A 21 12.06 0.52 -3.17
CA SER A 21 11.93 0.30 -1.74
C SER A 21 10.61 -0.39 -1.45
N ILE A 22 10.56 -1.11 -0.32
CA ILE A 22 9.31 -1.63 0.21
C ILE A 22 8.48 -0.45 0.73
N LYS A 23 7.23 -0.39 0.32
CA LYS A 23 6.21 0.51 0.84
C LYS A 23 5.20 -0.31 1.62
N SER A 24 4.81 0.15 2.80
CA SER A 24 3.89 -0.59 3.66
C SER A 24 2.83 0.33 4.26
N LEU A 25 1.62 -0.21 4.37
CA LEU A 25 0.48 0.42 5.02
C LEU A 25 -0.11 -0.57 6.02
N GLU A 26 -0.14 -0.17 7.28
CA GLU A 26 -0.93 -0.84 8.31
C GLU A 26 -2.20 -0.03 8.53
N GLY A 27 -3.35 -0.69 8.49
CA GLY A 27 -4.63 -0.01 8.66
C GLY A 27 -5.53 -0.68 9.67
N LEU A 28 -6.39 0.13 10.28
CA LEU A 28 -7.48 -0.29 11.14
C LEU A 28 -8.79 0.21 10.53
N VAL A 29 -9.77 -0.67 10.36
CA VAL A 29 -11.10 -0.31 9.88
C VAL A 29 -12.10 -0.42 11.02
N ILE A 30 -12.86 0.65 11.26
CA ILE A 30 -13.87 0.77 12.32
C ILE A 30 -15.19 1.30 11.76
N ASP A 31 -16.28 1.16 12.52
CA ASP A 31 -17.53 1.91 12.27
C ASP A 31 -17.57 3.24 13.04
N ASN A 32 -18.65 4.00 12.86
CA ASN A 32 -18.87 5.28 13.56
C ASN A 32 -18.97 5.15 15.09
N ASN A 33 -19.17 3.93 15.62
CA ASN A 33 -19.20 3.65 17.05
C ASN A 33 -17.84 3.17 17.57
N ASN A 34 -16.78 3.28 16.76
CA ASN A 34 -15.44 2.78 17.03
C ASN A 34 -15.34 1.25 17.20
N VAL A 35 -16.29 0.49 16.64
CA VAL A 35 -16.23 -0.97 16.63
C VAL A 35 -15.33 -1.44 15.49
N PRO A 36 -14.28 -2.24 15.74
CA PRO A 36 -13.45 -2.81 14.69
C PRO A 36 -14.26 -3.70 13.74
N LEU A 37 -14.01 -3.55 12.44
CA LEU A 37 -14.72 -4.27 11.40
C LEU A 37 -13.85 -5.38 10.83
N ASP A 38 -14.24 -6.62 11.12
CA ASP A 38 -13.63 -7.82 10.56
C ASP A 38 -13.99 -8.02 9.08
N SER A 39 -13.24 -8.84 8.35
CA SER A 39 -13.60 -9.28 6.99
C SER A 39 -13.98 -8.17 6.00
N VAL A 40 -13.46 -6.96 6.16
CA VAL A 40 -13.61 -5.85 5.20
C VAL A 40 -12.70 -6.15 4.02
N LEU A 41 -13.25 -6.19 2.82
CA LEU A 41 -12.47 -6.29 1.59
C LEU A 41 -11.78 -4.96 1.34
N VAL A 42 -10.45 -4.97 1.34
CA VAL A 42 -9.58 -3.83 1.02
C VAL A 42 -8.92 -4.12 -0.33
N SER A 43 -9.17 -3.28 -1.33
CA SER A 43 -8.59 -3.44 -2.66
C SER A 43 -7.85 -2.20 -3.16
N ASP A 44 -6.70 -2.44 -3.78
CA ASP A 44 -5.89 -1.42 -4.48
C ASP A 44 -6.35 -1.32 -5.95
N ASN A 45 -6.64 -0.11 -6.42
CA ASN A 45 -7.07 0.14 -7.80
C ASN A 45 -5.95 0.04 -8.86
N MET A 46 -4.67 0.06 -8.47
CA MET A 46 -3.53 0.04 -9.39
C MET A 46 -3.12 -1.38 -9.78
N ILE A 47 -3.10 -2.31 -8.82
CA ILE A 47 -2.60 -3.68 -9.02
C ILE A 47 -3.62 -4.75 -8.65
N ASN A 48 -4.86 -4.36 -8.32
CA ASN A 48 -5.94 -5.27 -7.93
C ASN A 48 -5.56 -6.24 -6.79
N GLN A 49 -4.65 -5.83 -5.90
CA GLN A 49 -4.35 -6.60 -4.70
C GLN A 49 -5.54 -6.52 -3.75
N ILE A 50 -5.95 -7.66 -3.21
CA ILE A 50 -7.09 -7.79 -2.30
C ILE A 50 -6.58 -8.33 -0.96
N VAL A 51 -6.96 -7.66 0.13
CA VAL A 51 -6.68 -8.07 1.51
C VAL A 51 -7.98 -7.97 2.31
N PHE A 52 -8.15 -8.83 3.31
CA PHE A 52 -9.28 -8.73 4.24
C PHE A 52 -8.79 -8.31 5.62
N THR A 53 -9.59 -7.53 6.35
CA THR A 53 -9.30 -7.22 7.74
C THR A 53 -9.47 -8.44 8.65
N ASP A 54 -8.63 -8.54 9.67
CA ASP A 54 -8.73 -9.57 10.71
C ASP A 54 -9.85 -9.26 11.73
N SER A 55 -10.01 -10.12 12.76
CA SER A 55 -11.04 -9.93 13.81
C SER A 55 -10.86 -8.67 14.67
N LEU A 56 -9.68 -8.04 14.61
CA LEU A 56 -9.39 -6.76 15.27
C LEU A 56 -9.54 -5.58 14.30
N GLY A 57 -10.09 -5.81 13.11
CA GLY A 57 -10.27 -4.82 12.06
C GLY A 57 -8.99 -4.38 11.37
N ARG A 58 -7.88 -5.11 11.55
CA ARG A 58 -6.57 -4.71 11.03
C ARG A 58 -6.28 -5.31 9.67
N PHE A 59 -5.60 -4.57 8.81
CA PHE A 59 -5.05 -5.06 7.56
C PHE A 59 -3.61 -4.59 7.37
N LYS A 60 -2.84 -5.34 6.58
CA LYS A 60 -1.49 -4.98 6.15
C LYS A 60 -1.38 -5.06 4.64
N TYR A 61 -0.91 -3.99 4.04
CA TYR A 61 -0.62 -3.88 2.62
C TYR A 61 0.87 -3.63 2.43
N ILE A 62 1.49 -4.32 1.48
CA ILE A 62 2.92 -4.21 1.16
C ILE A 62 3.08 -4.23 -0.35
N ARG A 63 3.87 -3.30 -0.88
CA ARG A 63 4.18 -3.21 -2.32
C ARG A 63 5.58 -2.65 -2.52
N MET A 64 6.23 -3.01 -3.62
CA MET A 64 7.47 -2.36 -4.09
C MET A 64 7.15 -1.05 -4.83
N GLY A 65 7.87 0.02 -4.52
CA GLY A 65 7.72 1.31 -5.16
C GLY A 65 9.03 2.10 -5.19
N PRO A 66 9.06 3.30 -5.79
CA PRO A 66 10.27 4.10 -5.89
C PRO A 66 10.79 4.55 -4.51
N VAL A 67 12.11 4.46 -4.28
CA VAL A 67 12.72 4.78 -2.98
C VAL A 67 12.32 6.17 -2.46
N ARG A 68 12.45 7.21 -3.30
CA ARG A 68 12.34 8.61 -2.87
C ARG A 68 10.91 9.18 -2.85
N GLN A 69 9.91 8.39 -3.23
CA GLN A 69 8.54 8.88 -3.39
C GLN A 69 7.53 7.95 -2.71
N GLY A 70 6.52 8.54 -2.09
CA GLY A 70 5.34 7.81 -1.66
C GLY A 70 4.46 7.46 -2.86
N LEU A 71 3.65 6.42 -2.71
CA LEU A 71 2.65 6.03 -3.71
C LEU A 71 1.28 6.54 -3.29
N ASP A 72 0.66 7.38 -4.10
CA ASP A 72 -0.74 7.76 -3.91
C ASP A 72 -1.64 6.65 -4.49
N ILE A 73 -2.22 5.84 -3.60
CA ILE A 73 -2.99 4.65 -3.96
C ILE A 73 -4.44 4.86 -3.54
N LYS A 74 -5.40 4.64 -4.46
CA LYS A 74 -6.82 4.66 -4.12
C LYS A 74 -7.27 3.28 -3.65
N PHE A 75 -7.51 3.18 -2.35
CA PHE A 75 -8.05 1.98 -1.74
C PHE A 75 -9.58 2.01 -1.77
N ASN A 76 -10.19 0.86 -2.06
CA ASN A 76 -11.62 0.64 -1.91
C ASN A 76 -11.87 -0.33 -0.75
N PHE A 77 -12.88 -0.04 0.05
CA PHE A 77 -13.29 -0.77 1.24
C PHE A 77 -14.74 -1.21 1.04
N SER A 78 -15.01 -2.50 1.18
CA SER A 78 -16.34 -3.08 1.01
C SER A 78 -16.63 -4.13 2.06
N LYS A 79 -17.83 -4.06 2.65
CA LYS A 79 -18.35 -5.05 3.60
C LYS A 79 -19.88 -5.01 3.54
N LYS A 80 -20.52 -6.18 3.57
CA LYS A 80 -21.98 -6.27 3.60
C LYS A 80 -22.55 -5.52 4.81
N GLY A 81 -23.58 -4.70 4.58
CA GLY A 81 -24.21 -3.87 5.62
C GLY A 81 -23.50 -2.53 5.86
N TYR A 82 -22.49 -2.20 5.05
CA TYR A 82 -21.76 -0.95 5.08
C TYR A 82 -21.68 -0.33 3.69
N ARG A 83 -21.78 1.00 3.63
CA ARG A 83 -21.57 1.77 2.41
C ARG A 83 -20.15 1.54 1.91
N ASN A 84 -20.01 1.20 0.63
CA ASN A 84 -18.71 1.14 -0.01
C ASN A 84 -17.99 2.49 0.15
N TYR A 85 -16.72 2.43 0.53
CA TYR A 85 -15.91 3.60 0.80
C TYR A 85 -14.61 3.54 -0.01
N SER A 86 -14.13 4.69 -0.47
CA SER A 86 -12.85 4.78 -1.16
C SER A 86 -12.06 5.97 -0.66
N GLN A 87 -10.76 5.79 -0.50
CA GLN A 87 -9.85 6.85 -0.08
C GLN A 87 -8.50 6.72 -0.78
N THR A 88 -7.94 7.84 -1.23
CA THR A 88 -6.56 7.89 -1.68
C THR A 88 -5.63 8.06 -0.48
N ILE A 89 -4.69 7.14 -0.32
CA ILE A 89 -3.73 7.11 0.78
C ILE A 89 -2.32 7.18 0.20
N LYS A 90 -1.50 8.08 0.73
CA LYS A 90 -0.07 8.14 0.42
C LYS A 90 0.70 7.08 1.22
N VAL A 91 1.13 6.03 0.53
CA VAL A 91 1.87 4.91 1.11
C VAL A 91 3.37 5.16 1.00
N ASN A 92 4.04 5.28 2.15
CA ASN A 92 5.49 5.40 2.27
C ASN A 92 6.08 4.06 2.77
N GLU A 93 7.32 4.06 3.25
CA GLU A 93 7.98 2.86 3.79
C GLU A 93 7.24 2.26 4.99
N SER A 94 6.66 3.12 5.84
CA SER A 94 5.79 2.74 6.95
C SER A 94 4.69 3.78 7.16
N SER A 95 3.52 3.53 6.56
CA SER A 95 2.31 4.35 6.74
C SER A 95 1.30 3.66 7.66
N LYS A 96 0.53 4.45 8.40
CA LYS A 96 -0.59 3.96 9.22
C LYS A 96 -1.87 4.74 8.90
N VAL A 97 -3.01 4.06 8.91
CA VAL A 97 -4.32 4.68 8.65
C VAL A 97 -5.42 4.10 9.54
N ILE A 98 -6.39 4.94 9.90
CA ILE A 98 -7.67 4.50 10.45
C ILE A 98 -8.74 4.87 9.43
N VAL A 99 -9.56 3.90 9.06
CA VAL A 99 -10.64 4.04 8.09
C VAL A 99 -11.97 3.84 8.80
N VAL A 100 -12.89 4.78 8.64
CA VAL A 100 -14.22 4.70 9.23
C VAL A 100 -15.23 4.36 8.14
N MET A 101 -15.95 3.27 8.30
CA MET A 101 -17.03 2.87 7.38
C MET A 101 -18.39 3.17 7.98
N ASN A 102 -19.26 3.76 7.17
CA ASN A 102 -20.64 4.04 7.53
C ASN A 102 -21.51 2.81 7.24
N LYS A 103 -22.42 2.47 8.17
CA LYS A 103 -23.43 1.44 7.91
C LYS A 103 -24.32 1.87 6.73
N ASP A 104 -24.79 0.89 5.96
CA ASP A 104 -25.86 1.10 5.01
C ASP A 104 -27.16 1.31 5.78
N THR A 105 -27.46 2.56 6.13
CA THR A 105 -28.82 2.92 6.54
C THR A 105 -29.68 2.93 5.27
N ILE A 106 -30.48 1.87 5.13
CA ILE A 106 -31.70 1.92 4.33
C ILE A 106 -32.71 2.60 5.26
N GLU A 107 -32.82 3.93 5.14
CA GLU A 107 -34.00 4.64 5.64
C GLU A 107 -35.16 4.43 4.67
#